data_AF-A0A931BF21-F1
#
_entry.id   AF-A0A931BF21-F1
#
_cell.length_a   1.000
_cell.length_b   1.000
_cell.length_c   1.000
_cell.angle_alpha   90.00
_cell.angle_beta   90.00
_cell.angle_gamma   90.00
#
_symmetry.space_group_name_H-M   'P 1'
#
loop_
_entity.id
_entity.type
_entity.pdbx_description
1 polymer ?
#
loop_
_entity_poly.entity_id
_entity_poly.type
_entity_poly.pdbx_seq_one_letter_code
_entity_poly.pdbx_strand_id
1 'polypeptide(L)'
;MVNFSVLPSVVLVRVLAVLILLTLRLSAAAQAPAWQSAQTVAVAIAAAPGGSSAVQATAVDAAGNVYLAGYFTNTVVLGTTTLTSLGSYDIFVAKFSPISNQFVWAQRAGGTGGDLAFALAVSGTSVYIAGNIHSPTVNFGSTTIASPGSTSSGFVAKLEEAGNTGNFIWGQPIGSTNDVTVKTLAASGTSVYVAGGFAGTTASFGAITLTNFDTSGSYSEDGFVAKLTDAGSTSSFVWAQQVGGVRSDRANALAVSGGSVYVGGGFDSLTASFGAITLNNTPSSVALFGDVFVAKLLDAGSTSSFVWAKRAGGLGGKALPHWR
;
A
#
# COMPACT_ATOMS: atom_id res chain seq x y z
N MET A 1 62.57 29.44 34.11
CA MET A 1 62.45 28.10 34.72
C MET A 1 61.16 28.05 35.52
N VAL A 2 60.12 27.40 35.00
CA VAL A 2 58.91 27.09 35.77
C VAL A 2 58.94 25.59 36.03
N ASN A 3 58.94 25.23 37.31
CA ASN A 3 59.16 23.89 37.82
C ASN A 3 57.79 23.19 37.93
N PHE A 4 57.56 22.11 37.15
CA PHE A 4 56.34 21.31 37.29
C PHE A 4 56.54 20.27 38.39
N SER A 5 56.11 20.64 39.59
CA SER A 5 56.02 19.77 40.76
C SER A 5 55.01 18.64 40.54
N VAL A 6 55.44 17.44 40.93
CA VAL A 6 54.76 16.15 41.02
C VAL A 6 53.27 16.25 41.40
N LEU A 7 52.38 15.93 40.47
CA LEU A 7 50.96 15.69 40.79
C LEU A 7 50.86 14.36 41.58
N PRO A 8 50.04 14.27 42.64
CA PRO A 8 49.85 13.04 43.39
C PRO A 8 49.32 11.93 42.46
N SER A 9 49.87 10.72 42.58
CA SER A 9 49.68 9.58 41.67
C SER A 9 48.22 9.28 41.31
N VAL A 10 47.28 9.55 42.23
CA VAL A 10 45.83 9.36 42.04
C VAL A 10 45.24 10.35 41.02
N VAL A 11 45.76 11.58 40.95
CA VAL A 11 45.32 12.60 39.98
C VAL A 11 45.84 12.26 38.58
N LEU A 12 47.07 11.75 38.48
CA LEU A 12 47.64 11.32 37.20
C LEU A 12 46.87 10.14 36.61
N VAL A 13 46.50 9.14 37.42
CA VAL A 13 45.67 7.99 36.96
C VAL A 13 44.28 8.45 36.52
N ARG A 14 43.66 9.41 37.23
CA ARG A 14 42.34 9.96 36.84
C ARG A 14 42.42 10.77 35.55
N VAL A 15 43.46 11.58 35.36
CA VAL A 15 43.68 12.34 34.12
C VAL A 15 43.96 11.40 32.95
N LEU A 16 44.74 10.33 33.14
CA LEU A 16 45.00 9.33 32.11
C LEU A 16 43.75 8.52 31.73
N ALA A 17 42.92 8.14 32.71
CA ALA A 17 41.66 7.43 32.47
C ALA A 17 40.66 8.30 31.69
N VAL A 18 40.56 9.59 32.02
CA VAL A 18 39.73 10.56 31.29
C VAL A 18 40.27 10.78 29.88
N LEU A 19 41.59 10.88 29.67
CA LEU A 19 42.17 10.97 28.33
C LEU A 19 41.91 9.70 27.48
N ILE A 20 42.00 8.51 28.06
CA ILE A 20 41.71 7.24 27.38
C ILE A 20 40.23 7.17 26.96
N LEU A 21 39.31 7.58 27.84
CA LEU A 21 37.87 7.70 27.55
C LEU A 21 37.55 8.79 26.50
N LEU A 22 38.33 9.87 26.42
CA LEU A 22 38.20 10.91 25.39
C LEU A 22 38.80 10.51 24.03
N THR A 23 39.69 9.50 23.98
CA THR A 23 40.29 8.98 22.74
C THR A 23 39.61 7.72 22.20
N LEU A 24 38.80 7.03 23.00
CA LEU A 24 37.92 5.95 22.56
C LEU A 24 36.76 6.54 21.75
N ARG A 25 37.03 6.85 20.48
CA ARG A 25 35.97 6.97 19.48
C ARG A 25 35.39 5.57 19.29
N LEU A 26 34.37 5.23 20.07
CA LEU A 26 33.42 4.20 19.67
C LEU A 26 32.72 4.74 18.42
N SER A 27 33.32 4.50 17.27
CA SER A 27 32.61 4.57 16.02
C SER A 27 31.55 3.48 16.09
N ALA A 28 30.32 3.86 16.48
CA ALA A 28 29.15 3.10 16.14
C ALA A 28 29.01 3.18 14.62
N ALA A 29 29.81 2.37 13.91
CA ALA A 29 29.48 2.01 12.56
C ALA A 29 28.22 1.16 12.69
N ALA A 30 27.05 1.75 12.46
CA ALA A 30 25.92 0.95 12.04
C ALA A 30 26.43 0.17 10.83
N GLN A 31 26.64 -1.14 10.99
CA GLN A 31 27.00 -1.98 9.85
C GLN A 31 25.92 -1.71 8.81
N ALA A 32 26.32 -1.25 7.62
CA ALA A 32 25.40 -1.20 6.50
C ALA A 32 24.82 -2.62 6.39
N PRO A 33 23.48 -2.78 6.43
CA PRO A 33 22.88 -4.11 6.38
C PRO A 33 23.46 -4.83 5.16
N ALA A 34 24.18 -5.93 5.40
CA ALA A 34 24.74 -6.72 4.31
C ALA A 34 23.56 -7.29 3.53
N TRP A 35 23.45 -6.92 2.25
CA TRP A 35 22.44 -7.48 1.36
C TRP A 35 22.55 -9.01 1.36
N GLN A 36 21.49 -9.70 1.81
CA GLN A 36 21.49 -11.16 1.94
C GLN A 36 21.28 -11.85 0.57
N SER A 37 20.44 -11.26 -0.29
CA SER A 37 20.18 -11.75 -1.64
C SER A 37 19.57 -10.65 -2.51
N ALA A 38 19.89 -10.66 -3.81
CA ALA A 38 19.15 -9.93 -4.84
C ALA A 38 18.65 -10.94 -5.87
N GLN A 39 17.34 -10.99 -6.09
CA GLN A 39 16.71 -11.88 -7.06
C GLN A 39 15.95 -11.06 -8.08
N THR A 40 16.20 -11.33 -9.36
CA THR A 40 15.43 -10.72 -10.45
C THR A 40 14.19 -11.56 -10.71
N VAL A 41 13.01 -10.95 -10.68
CA VAL A 41 11.83 -11.52 -11.35
C VAL A 41 12.11 -11.40 -12.85
N ALA A 42 12.46 -12.51 -13.48
CA ALA A 42 12.79 -12.52 -14.89
C ALA A 42 11.49 -12.60 -15.73
N VAL A 43 11.26 -11.61 -16.58
CA VAL A 43 10.36 -11.79 -17.73
C VAL A 43 11.08 -12.78 -18.65
N ALA A 44 10.58 -14.02 -18.75
CA ALA A 44 11.11 -14.90 -19.78
C ALA A 44 10.75 -14.30 -21.12
N ILE A 45 11.76 -13.84 -21.85
CA ILE A 45 11.61 -13.49 -23.25
C ILE A 45 11.49 -14.80 -24.03
N ALA A 46 10.32 -15.42 -23.98
CA ALA A 46 9.96 -16.53 -24.85
C ALA A 46 8.79 -16.10 -25.74
N ALA A 47 9.15 -15.77 -26.98
CA ALA A 47 8.32 -15.67 -28.18
C ALA A 47 7.59 -14.35 -28.55
N ALA A 48 7.87 -13.20 -27.92
CA ALA A 48 7.58 -11.89 -28.51
C ALA A 48 8.45 -10.77 -27.92
N PRO A 49 9.01 -9.85 -28.73
CA PRO A 49 9.54 -8.58 -28.20
C PRO A 49 8.43 -7.82 -27.44
N GLY A 50 8.76 -7.17 -26.31
CA GLY A 50 7.89 -6.16 -25.69
C GLY A 50 7.07 -6.56 -24.44
N GLY A 51 7.40 -7.65 -23.74
CA GLY A 51 6.80 -7.95 -22.43
C GLY A 51 7.29 -7.00 -21.33
N SER A 52 6.40 -6.64 -20.40
CA SER A 52 6.69 -5.75 -19.26
C SER A 52 6.16 -6.38 -17.97
N SER A 53 6.87 -6.19 -16.84
CA SER A 53 6.39 -6.60 -15.52
C SER A 53 6.89 -5.64 -14.46
N ALA A 54 6.07 -5.39 -13.43
CA ALA A 54 6.47 -4.62 -12.26
C ALA A 54 5.96 -5.28 -10.98
N VAL A 55 6.84 -5.42 -9.99
CA VAL A 55 6.44 -5.68 -8.60
C VAL A 55 6.02 -4.34 -8.00
N GLN A 56 4.79 -4.26 -7.53
CA GLN A 56 4.21 -3.02 -6.96
C GLN A 56 4.08 -3.10 -5.44
N ALA A 57 3.94 -4.30 -4.88
CA ALA A 57 3.82 -4.50 -3.44
C ALA A 57 4.60 -5.71 -2.98
N THR A 58 5.12 -5.61 -1.75
CA THR A 58 5.74 -6.73 -1.03
C THR A 58 5.28 -6.77 0.42
N ALA A 59 5.24 -7.95 1.02
CA ALA A 59 5.08 -8.14 2.45
C ALA A 59 5.88 -9.36 2.93
N VAL A 60 6.05 -9.49 4.24
CA VAL A 60 6.75 -10.61 4.85
C VAL A 60 5.88 -11.29 5.88
N ASP A 61 5.99 -12.62 5.99
CA ASP A 61 5.40 -13.36 7.12
C ASP A 61 6.37 -13.43 8.31
N ALA A 62 5.90 -14.01 9.43
CA ALA A 62 6.70 -14.18 10.63
C ALA A 62 7.90 -15.14 10.47
N ALA A 63 7.90 -15.99 9.44
CA ALA A 63 9.01 -16.86 9.08
C ALA A 63 10.01 -16.19 8.12
N GLY A 64 9.73 -14.95 7.71
CA GLY A 64 10.58 -14.19 6.79
C GLY A 64 10.37 -14.55 5.32
N ASN A 65 9.35 -15.33 4.94
CA ASN A 65 9.04 -15.50 3.52
C ASN A 65 8.53 -14.18 2.95
N VAL A 66 8.89 -13.90 1.71
CA VAL A 66 8.54 -12.67 1.01
C VAL A 66 7.40 -12.96 0.05
N TYR A 67 6.34 -12.16 0.14
CA TYR A 67 5.22 -12.17 -0.78
C TYR A 67 5.32 -10.95 -1.65
N LEU A 68 4.98 -11.10 -2.92
CA LEU A 68 5.05 -10.04 -3.92
C LEU A 68 3.83 -10.08 -4.81
N ALA A 69 3.32 -8.89 -5.14
CA ALA A 69 2.26 -8.73 -6.10
C ALA A 69 2.57 -7.58 -7.05
N GLY A 70 1.98 -7.65 -8.23
CA GLY A 70 2.16 -6.66 -9.26
C GLY A 70 1.41 -7.06 -10.51
N TYR A 71 1.92 -6.62 -11.65
CA TYR A 71 1.34 -6.90 -12.95
C TYR A 71 2.39 -7.25 -14.01
N PHE A 72 1.95 -7.93 -15.07
CA PHE A 72 2.80 -8.29 -16.20
C PHE A 72 2.00 -8.39 -17.51
N THR A 73 2.66 -8.20 -18.65
CA THR A 73 2.15 -8.52 -19.99
C THR A 73 2.91 -9.70 -20.58
N ASN A 74 2.28 -10.40 -21.53
CA ASN A 74 2.82 -11.58 -22.21
C ASN A 74 3.08 -12.71 -21.22
N THR A 75 4.33 -12.95 -20.85
CA THR A 75 4.73 -14.07 -19.99
C THR A 75 5.73 -13.59 -18.95
N VAL A 76 5.56 -14.02 -17.70
CA VAL A 76 6.52 -13.83 -16.60
C VAL A 76 6.96 -15.19 -16.05
N VAL A 77 8.23 -15.32 -15.65
CA VAL A 77 8.76 -16.54 -15.05
C VAL A 77 9.25 -16.26 -13.64
N LEU A 78 8.67 -16.99 -12.68
CA LEU A 78 8.91 -16.89 -11.25
C LEU A 78 9.43 -18.25 -10.77
N GLY A 79 10.76 -18.43 -10.80
CA GLY A 79 11.38 -19.72 -10.56
C GLY A 79 11.05 -20.71 -11.68
N THR A 80 10.39 -21.82 -11.34
CA THR A 80 9.91 -22.81 -12.32
C THR A 80 8.48 -22.56 -12.78
N THR A 81 7.80 -21.55 -12.25
CA THR A 81 6.42 -21.21 -12.62
C THR A 81 6.40 -20.17 -13.72
N THR A 82 5.76 -20.52 -14.84
CA THR A 82 5.51 -19.61 -15.97
C THR A 82 4.06 -19.18 -15.95
N LEU A 83 3.81 -17.87 -15.94
CA LEU A 83 2.46 -17.30 -16.03
C LEU A 83 2.34 -16.55 -17.36
N THR A 84 1.20 -16.67 -18.03
CA THR A 84 0.89 -15.98 -19.29
C THR A 84 -0.36 -15.11 -19.12
N SER A 85 -0.30 -13.84 -19.52
CA SER A 85 -1.42 -12.91 -19.43
C SER A 85 -2.53 -13.32 -20.41
N LEU A 86 -3.79 -13.12 -20.01
CA LEU A 86 -4.95 -13.35 -20.89
C LEU A 86 -5.23 -12.15 -21.82
N GLY A 87 -4.86 -10.95 -21.37
CA GLY A 87 -5.06 -9.71 -22.09
C GLY A 87 -3.81 -8.84 -22.05
N SER A 88 -4.00 -7.57 -21.67
CA SER A 88 -2.93 -6.60 -21.53
C SER A 88 -2.08 -6.91 -20.29
N TYR A 89 -2.18 -6.09 -19.24
CA TYR A 89 -1.58 -6.40 -17.95
C TYR A 89 -2.46 -7.38 -17.17
N ASP A 90 -1.88 -8.44 -16.63
CA ASP A 90 -2.53 -9.30 -15.66
C ASP A 90 -1.81 -9.23 -14.32
N ILE A 91 -2.56 -9.50 -13.25
CA ILE A 91 -2.06 -9.56 -11.90
C ILE A 91 -1.21 -10.82 -11.74
N PHE A 92 -0.07 -10.70 -11.05
CA PHE A 92 0.60 -11.84 -10.45
C PHE A 92 0.73 -11.66 -8.93
N VAL A 93 0.72 -12.79 -8.22
CA VAL A 93 1.06 -12.91 -6.81
C VAL A 93 2.01 -14.08 -6.66
N ALA A 94 3.08 -13.93 -5.89
CA ALA A 94 4.01 -15.01 -5.64
C ALA A 94 4.56 -14.99 -4.22
N LYS A 95 5.04 -16.16 -3.80
CA LYS A 95 5.83 -16.32 -2.58
C LYS A 95 7.25 -16.72 -2.94
N PHE A 96 8.19 -16.06 -2.27
CA PHE A 96 9.61 -16.35 -2.31
C PHE A 96 10.07 -16.74 -0.91
N SER A 97 10.81 -17.84 -0.80
CA SER A 97 11.44 -18.24 0.46
C SER A 97 12.92 -17.86 0.43
N PRO A 98 13.38 -16.93 1.29
CA PRO A 98 14.80 -16.60 1.40
C PRO A 98 15.66 -17.77 1.88
N ILE A 99 15.07 -18.73 2.62
CA ILE A 99 15.78 -19.90 3.15
C ILE A 99 16.21 -20.83 2.02
N SER A 100 15.30 -21.16 1.09
CA SER A 100 15.63 -21.98 -0.09
C SER A 100 16.15 -21.15 -1.26
N ASN A 101 16.06 -19.81 -1.17
CA ASN A 101 16.38 -18.86 -2.23
C ASN A 101 15.60 -19.15 -3.53
N GLN A 102 14.33 -19.52 -3.40
CA GLN A 102 13.46 -19.92 -4.52
C GLN A 102 12.04 -19.37 -4.38
N PHE A 103 11.37 -19.18 -5.52
CA PHE A 103 9.92 -19.01 -5.56
C PHE A 103 9.25 -20.32 -5.19
N VAL A 104 8.32 -20.25 -4.22
CA VAL A 104 7.57 -21.42 -3.71
C VAL A 104 6.36 -21.67 -4.59
N TRP A 105 5.65 -20.60 -4.95
CA TRP A 105 4.51 -20.62 -5.86
C TRP A 105 4.29 -19.25 -6.49
N ALA A 106 3.57 -19.22 -7.60
CA ALA A 106 3.06 -18.01 -8.22
C ALA A 106 1.66 -18.25 -8.80
N GLN A 107 0.81 -17.24 -8.74
CA GLN A 107 -0.57 -17.25 -9.23
C GLN A 107 -0.83 -16.03 -10.11
N ARG A 108 -1.65 -16.23 -11.13
CA ARG A 108 -2.14 -15.17 -12.01
C ARG A 108 -3.61 -14.88 -11.73
N ALA A 109 -4.00 -13.62 -11.83
CA ALA A 109 -5.39 -13.21 -11.97
C ALA A 109 -5.52 -12.15 -13.06
N GLY A 110 -6.69 -12.03 -13.68
CA GLY A 110 -6.90 -11.05 -14.75
C GLY A 110 -8.01 -11.43 -15.72
N GLY A 111 -8.30 -10.53 -16.64
CA GLY A 111 -9.26 -10.65 -17.73
C GLY A 111 -8.66 -10.29 -19.09
N THR A 112 -9.48 -9.71 -19.96
CA THR A 112 -9.06 -9.34 -21.32
C THR A 112 -8.44 -7.93 -21.41
N GLY A 113 -8.65 -7.10 -20.39
CA GLY A 113 -8.12 -5.74 -20.24
C GLY A 113 -6.80 -5.70 -19.49
N GLY A 114 -6.54 -4.57 -18.80
CA GLY A 114 -5.36 -4.39 -17.95
C GLY A 114 -5.74 -4.42 -16.47
N ASP A 115 -5.33 -5.44 -15.73
CA ASP A 115 -5.62 -5.62 -14.32
C ASP A 115 -4.32 -5.56 -13.51
N LEU A 116 -4.32 -4.74 -12.46
CA LEU A 116 -3.11 -4.36 -11.75
C LEU A 116 -3.30 -4.53 -10.26
N ALA A 117 -2.39 -5.25 -9.59
CA ALA A 117 -2.31 -5.26 -8.12
C ALA A 117 -1.28 -4.21 -7.67
N PHE A 118 -1.70 -3.31 -6.79
CA PHE A 118 -0.86 -2.23 -6.25
C PHE A 118 -0.54 -2.40 -4.76
N ALA A 119 -1.30 -3.24 -4.06
CA ALA A 119 -1.13 -3.45 -2.63
C ALA A 119 -1.21 -4.92 -2.26
N LEU A 120 -0.47 -5.30 -1.22
CA LEU A 120 -0.44 -6.65 -0.67
C LEU A 120 -0.28 -6.58 0.85
N ALA A 121 -1.00 -7.41 1.59
CA ALA A 121 -0.76 -7.68 3.01
C ALA A 121 -0.92 -9.17 3.33
N VAL A 122 -0.26 -9.61 4.40
CA VAL A 122 -0.29 -11.01 4.86
C VAL A 122 -0.73 -11.04 6.31
N SER A 123 -1.63 -11.96 6.65
CA SER A 123 -2.07 -12.22 8.02
C SER A 123 -2.20 -13.73 8.22
N GLY A 124 -1.19 -14.35 8.83
CA GLY A 124 -1.12 -15.82 8.91
C GLY A 124 -0.93 -16.43 7.52
N THR A 125 -1.79 -17.37 7.16
CA THR A 125 -1.84 -18.03 5.84
C THR A 125 -2.64 -17.27 4.79
N SER A 126 -3.33 -16.20 5.19
CA SER A 126 -4.12 -15.37 4.29
C SER A 126 -3.26 -14.28 3.66
N VAL A 127 -3.30 -14.19 2.33
CA VAL A 127 -2.65 -13.16 1.51
C VAL A 127 -3.72 -12.32 0.85
N TYR A 128 -3.75 -11.03 1.13
CA TYR A 128 -4.70 -10.09 0.55
C TYR A 128 -4.01 -9.22 -0.47
N ILE A 129 -4.64 -9.01 -1.62
CA ILE A 129 -4.19 -8.07 -2.64
C ILE A 129 -5.29 -7.08 -2.97
N ALA A 130 -4.89 -5.89 -3.42
CA ALA A 130 -5.82 -4.89 -3.91
C ALA A 130 -5.21 -4.08 -5.04
N GLY A 131 -6.07 -3.51 -5.88
CA GLY A 131 -5.63 -2.72 -7.03
C GLY A 131 -6.79 -2.40 -7.95
N ASN A 132 -6.49 -2.32 -9.25
CA ASN A 132 -7.40 -1.84 -10.28
C ASN A 132 -7.73 -2.91 -11.32
N ILE A 133 -8.96 -2.83 -11.81
CA ILE A 133 -9.53 -3.66 -12.87
C ILE A 133 -9.84 -2.75 -14.04
N HIS A 134 -9.31 -3.08 -15.22
CA HIS A 134 -9.73 -2.48 -16.50
C HIS A 134 -10.32 -3.53 -17.45
N SER A 135 -10.59 -4.73 -16.95
CA SER A 135 -11.34 -5.77 -17.62
C SER A 135 -12.84 -5.71 -17.25
N PRO A 136 -13.77 -6.07 -18.16
CA PRO A 136 -15.18 -6.22 -17.80
C PRO A 136 -15.41 -7.28 -16.72
N THR A 137 -14.61 -8.34 -16.75
CA THR A 137 -14.58 -9.40 -15.72
C THR A 137 -13.14 -9.81 -15.44
N VAL A 138 -12.87 -10.21 -14.20
CA VAL A 138 -11.55 -10.68 -13.75
C VAL A 138 -11.70 -12.04 -13.12
N ASN A 139 -10.82 -12.97 -13.49
CA ASN A 139 -10.75 -14.30 -12.90
C ASN A 139 -9.63 -14.37 -11.86
N PHE A 140 -10.00 -14.71 -10.63
CA PHE A 140 -9.14 -15.05 -9.51
C PHE A 140 -9.24 -16.57 -9.29
N GLY A 141 -8.42 -17.35 -9.99
CA GLY A 141 -8.56 -18.81 -10.03
C GLY A 141 -9.92 -19.21 -10.62
N SER A 142 -10.73 -19.94 -9.86
CA SER A 142 -12.12 -20.30 -10.23
C SER A 142 -13.16 -19.23 -9.87
N THR A 143 -12.77 -18.16 -9.17
CA THR A 143 -13.66 -17.07 -8.78
C THR A 143 -13.65 -15.99 -9.85
N THR A 144 -14.82 -15.65 -10.40
CA THR A 144 -14.96 -14.53 -11.35
C THR A 144 -15.69 -13.38 -10.69
N ILE A 145 -15.17 -12.16 -10.84
CA ILE A 145 -15.87 -10.93 -10.46
C ILE A 145 -16.09 -10.04 -11.69
N ALA A 146 -17.18 -9.27 -11.68
CA ALA A 146 -17.47 -8.28 -12.71
C ALA A 146 -17.01 -6.89 -12.26
N SER A 147 -16.47 -6.10 -13.19
CA SER A 147 -16.19 -4.68 -12.96
C SER A 147 -17.51 -3.91 -12.86
N PRO A 148 -17.77 -3.15 -11.77
CA PRO A 148 -18.97 -2.34 -11.64
C PRO A 148 -18.99 -1.09 -12.55
N GLY A 149 -17.84 -0.64 -13.04
CA GLY A 149 -17.69 0.54 -13.90
C GLY A 149 -17.22 0.22 -15.32
N SER A 150 -17.32 1.22 -16.21
CA SER A 150 -17.00 1.09 -17.64
C SER A 150 -15.53 1.35 -18.00
N THR A 151 -14.76 1.98 -17.12
CA THR A 151 -13.37 2.41 -17.37
C THR A 151 -12.36 1.75 -16.42
N SER A 152 -12.48 2.02 -15.11
CA SER A 152 -11.59 1.47 -14.08
C SER A 152 -12.35 1.26 -12.77
N SER A 153 -12.23 0.06 -12.20
CA SER A 153 -12.79 -0.28 -10.89
C SER A 153 -11.67 -0.72 -9.95
N GLY A 154 -11.88 -0.57 -8.65
CA GLY A 154 -11.01 -1.17 -7.65
C GLY A 154 -11.37 -2.63 -7.38
N PHE A 155 -10.47 -3.34 -6.69
CA PHE A 155 -10.79 -4.64 -6.11
C PHE A 155 -10.00 -4.89 -4.82
N VAL A 156 -10.50 -5.83 -4.03
CA VAL A 156 -9.74 -6.55 -3.00
C VAL A 156 -9.95 -8.05 -3.23
N ALA A 157 -8.89 -8.84 -3.18
CA ALA A 157 -8.99 -10.29 -3.30
C ALA A 157 -8.14 -10.99 -2.23
N LYS A 158 -8.51 -12.23 -1.92
CA LYS A 158 -7.78 -13.08 -0.98
C LYS A 158 -7.27 -14.33 -1.67
N LEU A 159 -6.04 -14.69 -1.34
CA LEU A 159 -5.51 -16.04 -1.47
C LEU A 159 -5.34 -16.65 -0.09
N GLU A 160 -5.49 -17.96 -0.02
CA GLU A 160 -5.09 -18.77 1.13
C GLU A 160 -3.90 -19.63 0.74
N GLU A 161 -2.87 -19.61 1.58
CA GLU A 161 -1.76 -20.54 1.46
C GLU A 161 -2.11 -21.93 1.99
N ALA A 162 -1.79 -22.94 1.18
CA ALA A 162 -1.81 -24.34 1.55
C ALA A 162 -0.44 -24.96 1.20
N GLY A 163 0.51 -24.88 2.14
CA GLY A 163 1.87 -25.40 1.97
C GLY A 163 2.62 -24.68 0.86
N ASN A 164 2.88 -25.38 -0.25
CA ASN A 164 3.61 -24.87 -1.41
C ASN A 164 2.68 -24.34 -2.52
N THR A 165 1.43 -24.02 -2.19
CA THR A 165 0.47 -23.44 -3.14
C THR A 165 -0.27 -22.28 -2.50
N GLY A 166 -0.53 -21.23 -3.28
CA GLY A 166 -1.51 -20.19 -2.94
C GLY A 166 -2.75 -20.38 -3.81
N ASN A 167 -3.95 -20.30 -3.22
CA ASN A 167 -5.21 -20.48 -3.94
C ASN A 167 -6.10 -19.25 -3.72
N PHE A 168 -6.60 -18.66 -4.80
CA PHE A 168 -7.60 -17.59 -4.69
C PHE A 168 -8.89 -18.13 -4.08
N ILE A 169 -9.40 -17.42 -3.08
CA ILE A 169 -10.61 -17.82 -2.34
C ILE A 169 -11.80 -16.93 -2.70
N TRP A 170 -11.59 -15.62 -2.72
CA TRP A 170 -12.63 -14.66 -3.07
C TRP A 170 -12.04 -13.39 -3.67
N GLY A 171 -12.87 -12.64 -4.40
CA GLY A 171 -12.62 -11.28 -4.87
C GLY A 171 -13.84 -10.39 -4.61
N GLN A 172 -13.61 -9.13 -4.28
CA GLN A 172 -14.64 -8.11 -4.07
C GLN A 172 -14.32 -6.91 -4.96
N PRO A 173 -15.24 -6.51 -5.85
CA PRO A 173 -15.08 -5.28 -6.60
C PRO A 173 -15.33 -4.06 -5.70
N ILE A 174 -14.66 -2.96 -6.02
CA ILE A 174 -14.89 -1.62 -5.49
C ILE A 174 -15.20 -0.71 -6.67
N GLY A 175 -16.28 0.05 -6.57
CA GLY A 175 -16.52 1.17 -7.46
C GLY A 175 -17.95 1.33 -7.93
N SER A 176 -18.17 2.41 -8.65
CA SER A 176 -19.40 2.70 -9.37
C SER A 176 -19.06 3.03 -10.83
N THR A 177 -19.94 3.72 -11.55
CA THR A 177 -19.88 3.96 -12.99
C THR A 177 -18.55 4.53 -13.51
N ASN A 178 -17.73 5.22 -12.68
CA ASN A 178 -16.44 5.81 -13.09
C ASN A 178 -15.30 5.59 -12.09
N ASP A 179 -14.08 5.57 -12.65
CA ASP A 179 -12.73 5.56 -12.08
C ASP A 179 -12.60 5.50 -10.55
N VAL A 180 -12.39 4.29 -10.03
CA VAL A 180 -11.82 4.06 -8.70
C VAL A 180 -10.35 3.68 -8.84
N THR A 181 -9.50 4.29 -8.01
CA THR A 181 -8.10 3.91 -7.88
C THR A 181 -7.80 3.43 -6.48
N VAL A 182 -7.48 2.15 -6.34
CA VAL A 182 -7.00 1.60 -5.07
C VAL A 182 -5.50 1.82 -4.97
N LYS A 183 -5.04 2.34 -3.84
CA LYS A 183 -3.62 2.67 -3.62
C LYS A 183 -2.94 1.77 -2.60
N THR A 184 -3.67 1.33 -1.60
CA THR A 184 -3.06 0.65 -0.45
C THR A 184 -4.05 -0.28 0.25
N LEU A 185 -3.51 -1.26 0.95
CA LEU A 185 -4.24 -2.22 1.74
C LEU A 185 -3.44 -2.54 3.01
N ALA A 186 -4.13 -2.76 4.12
CA ALA A 186 -3.58 -3.27 5.36
C ALA A 186 -4.53 -4.30 5.97
N ALA A 187 -3.99 -5.30 6.68
CA ALA A 187 -4.81 -6.34 7.31
C ALA A 187 -4.42 -6.52 8.78
N SER A 188 -5.40 -6.88 9.61
CA SER A 188 -5.22 -7.25 11.02
C SER A 188 -6.19 -8.37 11.36
N GLY A 189 -5.71 -9.62 11.33
CA GLY A 189 -6.58 -10.78 11.45
C GLY A 189 -7.56 -10.84 10.28
N THR A 190 -8.85 -10.93 10.58
CA THR A 190 -9.94 -10.96 9.57
C THR A 190 -10.37 -9.58 9.09
N SER A 191 -9.85 -8.49 9.68
CA SER A 191 -10.17 -7.13 9.26
C SER A 191 -9.19 -6.67 8.19
N VAL A 192 -9.71 -6.34 7.02
CA VAL A 192 -8.93 -5.86 5.88
C VAL A 192 -9.37 -4.45 5.54
N TYR A 193 -8.42 -3.55 5.41
CA TYR A 193 -8.63 -2.13 5.18
C TYR A 193 -8.01 -1.76 3.84
N VAL A 194 -8.72 -0.96 3.06
CA VAL A 194 -8.31 -0.53 1.73
C VAL A 194 -8.53 0.97 1.61
N ALA A 195 -7.62 1.66 0.92
CA ALA A 195 -7.73 3.08 0.66
C ALA A 195 -7.25 3.45 -0.73
N GLY A 196 -7.74 4.60 -1.19
CA GLY A 196 -7.50 5.09 -2.54
C GLY A 196 -8.24 6.38 -2.82
N GLY A 197 -8.59 6.59 -4.09
CA GLY A 197 -9.39 7.70 -4.57
C GLY A 197 -10.49 7.25 -5.55
N PHE A 198 -11.53 8.05 -5.73
CA PHE A 198 -12.57 7.84 -6.75
C PHE A 198 -13.00 9.16 -7.39
N ALA A 199 -13.10 9.19 -8.72
CA ALA A 199 -13.48 10.38 -9.48
C ALA A 199 -14.95 10.37 -9.94
N GLY A 200 -15.60 9.20 -9.92
CA GLY A 200 -17.02 9.07 -10.18
C GLY A 200 -17.87 9.83 -9.15
N THR A 201 -19.11 10.15 -9.51
CA THR A 201 -20.06 10.81 -8.60
C THR A 201 -20.30 9.99 -7.34
N THR A 202 -20.20 8.66 -7.44
CA THR A 202 -20.24 7.77 -6.29
C THR A 202 -19.14 6.70 -6.38
N ALA A 203 -18.88 6.03 -5.27
CA ALA A 203 -18.13 4.77 -5.25
C ALA A 203 -18.86 3.78 -4.33
N SER A 204 -19.03 2.55 -4.80
CA SER A 204 -19.74 1.51 -4.06
C SER A 204 -18.80 0.48 -3.48
N PHE A 205 -19.10 0.06 -2.26
CA PHE A 205 -18.40 -0.93 -1.44
C PHE A 205 -19.45 -1.93 -0.96
N GLY A 206 -19.84 -2.86 -1.83
CA GLY A 206 -21.04 -3.68 -1.61
C GLY A 206 -22.30 -2.81 -1.55
N ALA A 207 -23.00 -2.82 -0.41
CA ALA A 207 -24.20 -2.01 -0.19
C ALA A 207 -23.91 -0.58 0.30
N ILE A 208 -22.65 -0.24 0.57
CA ILE A 208 -22.24 1.08 1.07
C ILE A 208 -21.85 1.96 -0.12
N THR A 209 -22.38 3.17 -0.17
CA THR A 209 -22.09 4.13 -1.25
C THR A 209 -21.51 5.41 -0.66
N LEU A 210 -20.37 5.85 -1.18
CA LEU A 210 -19.82 7.19 -0.96
C LEU A 210 -20.21 8.11 -2.11
N THR A 211 -20.29 9.41 -1.87
CA THR A 211 -20.65 10.43 -2.86
C THR A 211 -19.55 11.46 -2.95
N ASN A 212 -18.97 11.64 -4.14
CA ASN A 212 -17.89 12.61 -4.38
C ASN A 212 -18.35 14.02 -3.99
N PHE A 213 -17.49 14.75 -3.27
CA PHE A 213 -17.71 16.14 -2.88
C PHE A 213 -17.76 17.06 -4.10
N ASP A 214 -17.06 16.71 -5.18
CA ASP A 214 -17.17 17.36 -6.48
C ASP A 214 -18.17 16.62 -7.40
N THR A 215 -19.42 17.06 -7.36
CA THR A 215 -20.47 16.53 -8.25
C THR A 215 -20.53 17.24 -9.61
N SER A 216 -19.60 18.15 -9.92
CA SER A 216 -19.62 18.92 -11.17
C SER A 216 -19.15 18.12 -12.40
N GLY A 217 -18.58 16.92 -12.19
CA GLY A 217 -18.07 16.07 -13.26
C GLY A 217 -16.64 16.39 -13.71
N SER A 218 -15.89 17.15 -12.91
CA SER A 218 -14.53 17.63 -13.25
C SER A 218 -13.42 16.58 -13.13
N TYR A 219 -13.76 15.29 -12.94
CA TYR A 219 -12.82 14.19 -12.67
C TYR A 219 -11.90 14.41 -11.44
N SER A 220 -12.35 15.20 -10.46
CA SER A 220 -11.67 15.34 -9.17
C SER A 220 -11.82 14.05 -8.36
N GLU A 221 -10.70 13.43 -7.96
CA GLU A 221 -10.75 12.27 -7.08
C GLU A 221 -11.05 12.68 -5.64
N ASP A 222 -11.85 11.90 -4.93
CA ASP A 222 -11.94 11.98 -3.47
C ASP A 222 -11.36 10.73 -2.83
N GLY A 223 -10.70 10.92 -1.70
CA GLY A 223 -10.12 9.83 -0.95
C GLY A 223 -11.18 8.96 -0.29
N PHE A 224 -10.91 7.67 -0.19
CA PHE A 224 -11.71 6.76 0.61
C PHE A 224 -10.84 5.89 1.51
N VAL A 225 -11.43 5.43 2.60
CA VAL A 225 -10.95 4.33 3.44
C VAL A 225 -12.12 3.41 3.69
N ALA A 226 -11.99 2.13 3.39
CA ALA A 226 -13.03 1.13 3.62
C ALA A 226 -12.47 -0.06 4.38
N LYS A 227 -13.35 -0.70 5.16
CA LYS A 227 -13.09 -1.97 5.82
C LYS A 227 -13.97 -3.05 5.23
N LEU A 228 -13.38 -4.22 5.04
CA LEU A 228 -14.09 -5.47 4.84
C LEU A 228 -13.71 -6.50 5.91
N THR A 229 -14.63 -7.40 6.18
CA THR A 229 -14.39 -8.58 7.02
C THR A 229 -14.18 -9.79 6.12
N ASP A 230 -13.09 -10.51 6.34
CA ASP A 230 -12.84 -11.83 5.79
C ASP A 230 -13.47 -12.91 6.68
N ALA A 231 -14.45 -13.63 6.14
CA ALA A 231 -15.13 -14.73 6.82
C ALA A 231 -14.53 -16.11 6.46
N GLY A 232 -13.33 -16.13 5.85
CA GLY A 232 -12.64 -17.33 5.43
C GLY A 232 -12.87 -17.60 3.95
N SER A 233 -14.07 -18.07 3.59
CA SER A 233 -14.47 -18.38 2.21
C SER A 233 -15.19 -17.24 1.49
N THR A 234 -15.68 -16.25 2.23
CA THR A 234 -16.38 -15.08 1.69
C THR A 234 -15.88 -13.82 2.39
N SER A 235 -16.31 -12.67 1.89
CA SER A 235 -16.02 -11.37 2.49
C SER A 235 -17.17 -10.40 2.30
N SER A 236 -17.21 -9.36 3.12
CA SER A 236 -18.19 -8.28 3.01
C SER A 236 -17.62 -6.96 3.49
N PHE A 237 -17.95 -5.87 2.79
CA PHE A 237 -17.67 -4.52 3.26
C PHE A 237 -18.53 -4.20 4.48
N VAL A 238 -17.93 -3.55 5.48
CA VAL A 238 -18.57 -3.25 6.76
C VAL A 238 -18.85 -1.76 6.89
N TRP A 239 -17.87 -0.94 6.55
CA TRP A 239 -18.00 0.51 6.52
C TRP A 239 -17.06 1.10 5.47
N ALA A 240 -17.38 2.29 4.98
CA ALA A 240 -16.50 3.12 4.17
C ALA A 240 -16.60 4.57 4.64
N GLN A 241 -15.48 5.29 4.58
CA GLN A 241 -15.33 6.68 5.00
C GLN A 241 -14.69 7.45 3.86
N GLN A 242 -15.19 8.64 3.59
CA GLN A 242 -14.65 9.55 2.60
C GLN A 242 -13.73 10.57 3.26
N VAL A 243 -12.69 10.99 2.52
CA VAL A 243 -11.79 12.09 2.89
C VAL A 243 -11.58 12.98 1.68
N GLY A 244 -11.78 14.30 1.85
CA GLY A 244 -11.60 15.24 0.73
C GLY A 244 -12.58 16.40 0.71
N GLY A 245 -12.79 16.96 -0.47
CA GLY A 245 -13.46 18.21 -0.74
C GLY A 245 -13.66 18.40 -2.24
N VAL A 246 -13.93 19.63 -2.68
CA VAL A 246 -14.39 19.89 -4.06
C VAL A 246 -13.31 19.76 -5.16
N ARG A 247 -12.08 19.32 -4.83
CA ARG A 247 -10.98 19.09 -5.77
C ARG A 247 -10.29 17.76 -5.44
N SER A 248 -9.27 17.41 -6.22
CA SER A 248 -8.59 16.13 -6.10
C SER A 248 -7.93 15.92 -4.72
N ASP A 249 -8.40 14.94 -3.99
CA ASP A 249 -7.92 14.49 -2.69
C ASP A 249 -7.79 12.96 -2.69
N ARG A 250 -6.77 12.42 -2.04
CA ARG A 250 -6.45 10.98 -2.13
C ARG A 250 -5.93 10.42 -0.81
N ALA A 251 -6.39 9.23 -0.46
CA ALA A 251 -5.78 8.41 0.58
C ALA A 251 -4.76 7.45 -0.08
N ASN A 252 -3.48 7.61 0.26
CA ASN A 252 -2.38 6.90 -0.41
C ASN A 252 -1.72 5.82 0.46
N ALA A 253 -1.84 5.93 1.79
CA ALA A 253 -1.17 5.02 2.72
C ALA A 253 -2.08 4.65 3.89
N LEU A 254 -1.95 3.40 4.35
CA LEU A 254 -2.61 2.89 5.55
C LEU A 254 -1.59 2.23 6.48
N ALA A 255 -1.82 2.38 7.78
CA ALA A 255 -1.19 1.56 8.81
C ALA A 255 -2.24 1.22 9.88
N VAL A 256 -2.21 -0.01 10.40
CA VAL A 256 -3.23 -0.50 11.34
C VAL A 256 -2.59 -1.06 12.61
N SER A 257 -3.22 -0.82 13.74
CA SER A 257 -2.81 -1.36 15.03
C SER A 257 -4.04 -1.51 15.94
N GLY A 258 -4.48 -2.75 16.14
CA GLY A 258 -5.77 -3.03 16.78
C GLY A 258 -6.91 -2.32 16.04
N GLY A 259 -7.79 -1.64 16.78
CA GLY A 259 -8.85 -0.81 16.19
C GLY A 259 -8.40 0.55 15.66
N SER A 260 -7.11 0.90 15.72
CA SER A 260 -6.62 2.18 15.17
C SER A 260 -6.19 2.02 13.72
N VAL A 261 -6.77 2.83 12.83
CA VAL A 261 -6.42 2.91 11.42
C VAL A 261 -5.82 4.30 11.15
N TYR A 262 -4.58 4.34 10.68
CA TYR A 262 -3.88 5.57 10.32
C TYR A 262 -3.86 5.71 8.80
N VAL A 263 -4.19 6.90 8.32
CA VAL A 263 -4.36 7.20 6.91
C VAL A 263 -3.42 8.34 6.54
N GLY A 264 -2.61 8.14 5.50
CA GLY A 264 -1.77 9.18 4.91
C GLY A 264 -2.22 9.50 3.50
N GLY A 265 -2.17 10.77 3.11
CA GLY A 265 -2.65 11.19 1.81
C GLY A 265 -2.33 12.64 1.46
N GLY A 266 -2.94 13.11 0.38
CA GLY A 266 -2.81 14.49 -0.10
C GLY A 266 -4.17 15.08 -0.46
N PHE A 267 -4.28 16.40 -0.43
CA PHE A 267 -5.51 17.11 -0.77
C PHE A 267 -5.21 18.45 -1.47
N ASP A 268 -5.79 18.64 -2.66
CA ASP A 268 -5.71 19.88 -3.45
C ASP A 268 -6.90 20.81 -3.19
N SER A 269 -7.91 20.32 -2.47
CA SER A 269 -9.06 21.10 -2.02
C SER A 269 -8.64 22.23 -1.09
N LEU A 270 -9.35 23.37 -1.14
CA LEU A 270 -9.14 24.46 -0.17
C LEU A 270 -9.42 23.99 1.27
N THR A 271 -10.40 23.11 1.41
CA THR A 271 -10.73 22.44 2.67
C THR A 271 -10.97 20.96 2.40
N ALA A 272 -10.40 20.09 3.23
CA ALA A 272 -10.65 18.66 3.20
C ALA A 272 -11.35 18.20 4.49
N SER A 273 -12.44 17.47 4.33
CA SER A 273 -13.26 16.91 5.41
C SER A 273 -12.86 15.47 5.74
N PHE A 274 -12.87 15.16 7.02
CA PHE A 274 -12.59 13.87 7.64
C PHE A 274 -13.70 13.60 8.66
N GLY A 275 -14.90 13.26 8.19
CA GLY A 275 -16.10 13.29 9.01
C GLY A 275 -16.39 14.70 9.52
N ALA A 276 -16.44 14.89 10.85
CA ALA A 276 -16.67 16.20 11.47
C ALA A 276 -15.42 17.10 11.55
N ILE A 277 -14.24 16.60 11.14
CA ILE A 277 -12.98 17.34 11.20
C ILE A 277 -12.71 17.96 9.83
N THR A 278 -12.33 19.24 9.79
CA THR A 278 -11.93 19.93 8.56
C THR A 278 -10.49 20.39 8.65
N LEU A 279 -9.71 20.10 7.61
CA LEU A 279 -8.37 20.66 7.40
C LEU A 279 -8.46 21.75 6.34
N ASN A 280 -7.74 22.85 6.55
CA ASN A 280 -7.61 23.93 5.56
C ASN A 280 -6.27 23.81 4.85
N ASN A 281 -6.31 23.80 3.53
CA ASN A 281 -5.13 23.93 2.69
C ASN A 281 -4.59 25.37 2.79
N THR A 282 -3.29 25.56 2.68
CA THR A 282 -2.67 26.90 2.60
C THR A 282 -2.25 27.19 1.16
N PRO A 283 -3.14 27.77 0.32
CA PRO A 283 -2.82 28.04 -1.08
C PRO A 283 -1.67 29.05 -1.20
N SER A 284 -0.81 28.85 -2.20
CA SER A 284 0.13 29.91 -2.61
C SER A 284 -0.58 30.94 -3.48
N SER A 285 -0.06 32.17 -3.52
CA SER A 285 -0.60 33.26 -4.36
C SER A 285 -0.46 33.03 -5.87
N VAL A 286 0.16 31.93 -6.32
CA VAL A 286 0.47 31.67 -7.73
C VAL A 286 -0.01 30.30 -8.24
N ALA A 287 -0.47 29.40 -7.37
CA ALA A 287 -1.18 28.16 -7.72
C ALA A 287 -1.79 27.50 -6.47
N LEU A 288 -2.92 26.80 -6.66
CA LEU A 288 -3.53 25.92 -5.67
C LEU A 288 -2.71 24.62 -5.57
N PHE A 289 -1.66 24.65 -4.74
CA PHE A 289 -0.88 23.46 -4.40
C PHE A 289 -1.62 22.65 -3.33
N GLY A 290 -1.53 21.32 -3.41
CA GLY A 290 -2.06 20.44 -2.38
C GLY A 290 -1.14 20.29 -1.19
N ASP A 291 -1.74 20.07 -0.02
CA ASP A 291 -1.04 19.70 1.20
C ASP A 291 -1.14 18.18 1.43
N VAL A 292 -0.32 17.66 2.33
CA VAL A 292 -0.44 16.28 2.80
C VAL A 292 -1.18 16.22 4.12
N PHE A 293 -1.78 15.07 4.41
CA PHE A 293 -2.42 14.81 5.69
C PHE A 293 -1.96 13.48 6.29
N VAL A 294 -2.06 13.42 7.62
CA VAL A 294 -2.16 12.18 8.37
C VAL A 294 -3.44 12.26 9.22
N ALA A 295 -4.22 11.18 9.22
CA ALA A 295 -5.44 11.08 10.00
C ALA A 295 -5.48 9.76 10.77
N LYS A 296 -6.19 9.76 11.89
CA LYS A 296 -6.52 8.54 12.63
C LYS A 296 -8.02 8.34 12.62
N LEU A 297 -8.40 7.14 12.25
CA LEU A 297 -9.74 6.59 12.33
C LEU A 297 -9.76 5.50 13.41
N LEU A 298 -10.85 5.42 14.17
CA LEU A 298 -11.14 4.30 15.06
C LEU A 298 -12.12 3.36 14.35
N ASP A 299 -11.73 2.10 14.24
CA ASP A 299 -12.63 1.00 13.85
C ASP A 299 -13.28 0.42 15.12
N ALA A 300 -14.60 0.57 15.21
CA ALA A 300 -15.42 0.04 16.29
C ALA A 300 -16.10 -1.28 15.91
N GLY A 301 -15.58 -1.99 14.90
CA GLY A 301 -16.12 -3.25 14.42
C GLY A 301 -17.07 -3.03 13.26
N SER A 302 -18.29 -2.54 13.55
CA SER A 302 -19.35 -2.29 12.56
C SER A 302 -19.41 -0.84 12.06
N THR A 303 -18.74 0.08 12.75
CA THR A 303 -18.72 1.50 12.41
C THR A 303 -17.31 2.04 12.54
N SER A 304 -17.10 3.25 12.02
CA SER A 304 -15.85 3.96 12.16
C SER A 304 -16.04 5.45 12.32
N SER A 305 -15.05 6.12 12.90
CA SER A 305 -15.04 7.57 13.06
C SER A 305 -13.62 8.13 13.03
N PHE A 306 -13.45 9.31 12.42
CA PHE A 306 -12.20 10.05 12.50
C PHE A 306 -12.03 10.65 13.90
N VAL A 307 -10.89 10.35 14.53
CA VAL A 307 -10.55 10.83 15.87
C VAL A 307 -9.76 12.14 15.79
N TRP A 308 -8.83 12.20 14.85
CA TRP A 308 -8.08 13.40 14.55
C TRP A 308 -7.58 13.37 13.10
N ALA A 309 -7.36 14.54 12.53
CA ALA A 309 -6.64 14.72 11.29
C ALA A 309 -5.63 15.87 11.47
N LYS A 310 -4.46 15.73 10.85
CA LYS A 310 -3.37 16.71 10.91
C LYS A 310 -2.85 16.93 9.50
N ARG A 311 -2.65 18.19 9.17
CA ARG A 311 -2.05 18.63 7.91
C ARG A 311 -0.55 18.79 8.07
N ALA A 312 0.19 18.53 7.02
CA ALA A 312 1.56 19.01 6.84
C ALA A 312 1.73 19.52 5.39
N GLY A 313 2.53 20.57 5.20
CA GLY A 313 2.68 21.25 3.91
C GLY A 313 2.87 22.76 4.09
N GLY A 314 3.05 23.48 2.99
CA GLY A 314 3.40 24.90 3.01
C GLY A 314 3.23 25.56 1.64
N LEU A 315 3.48 26.88 1.60
CA LEU A 315 3.37 27.70 0.39
C LEU A 315 4.34 27.18 -0.70
N GLY A 316 3.86 26.31 -1.60
CA GLY A 316 4.62 25.84 -2.76
C GLY A 316 5.18 24.41 -2.70
N GLY A 317 4.76 23.57 -1.75
CA GLY A 317 5.17 22.16 -1.72
C GLY A 317 4.41 21.31 -2.72
N LYS A 318 5.09 20.62 -3.65
CA LYS A 318 4.46 19.52 -4.40
C LYS A 318 4.19 18.36 -3.44
N ALA A 319 2.92 17.99 -3.23
CA ALA A 319 2.62 16.58 -3.03
C ALA A 319 3.11 15.87 -4.29
N LEU A 320 4.18 15.06 -4.17
CA LEU A 320 4.85 14.47 -5.33
C LEU A 320 3.83 13.74 -6.23
N PRO A 321 3.70 14.11 -7.50
CA PRO A 321 2.85 13.40 -8.42
C PRO A 321 3.62 12.15 -8.90
N HIS A 322 3.02 10.99 -8.67
CA HIS A 322 3.36 9.68 -9.28
C HIS A 322 4.69 9.04 -8.84
N TRP A 323 4.58 7.95 -8.07
CA TRP A 323 5.36 6.75 -8.37
C TRP A 323 4.46 5.90 -9.29
N ARG A 324 4.94 5.68 -10.52
CA ARG A 324 4.36 4.71 -11.47
C ARG A 324 4.75 3.30 -11.06
#